data_AF-A0AAW7IHG8-F1
#
_entry.id   AF-A0AAW7IHG8-F1
#
_cell.length_a   1.000
_cell.length_b   1.000
_cell.length_c   1.000
_cell.angle_alpha   90.00
_cell.angle_beta   90.00
_cell.angle_gamma   90.00
#
_symmetry.space_group_name_H-M   'P 1'
#
loop_
_entity.id
_entity.type
_entity.pdbx_description
1 polymer ?
#
loop_
_entity_poly.entity_id
_entity_poly.type
_entity_poly.pdbx_seq_one_letter_code
_entity_poly.pdbx_strand_id
1 'polypeptide(L)'
;MSSKKELIKIISALMYALKPNPNFNIWFTLTLLGPPLNLFLTLFGKENQHPFLLNLLSIVSVLIITWIWIKYAKEVTQFRHKTFPFWEELSLLKKQAKELSPVEIEQRLNVILERYET
;
A
#
# COMPACT_ATOMS: atom_id res chain seq x y z
N MET A 1 -25.83 16.40 -12.25
CA MET A 1 -25.76 16.57 -10.78
C MET A 1 -25.44 15.20 -10.20
N SER A 2 -24.22 14.98 -9.71
CA SER A 2 -23.80 13.67 -9.19
C SER A 2 -24.57 13.34 -7.91
N SER A 3 -24.97 12.08 -7.76
CA SER A 3 -25.66 11.68 -6.53
C SER A 3 -24.69 11.71 -5.35
N LYS A 4 -25.21 12.00 -4.15
CA LYS A 4 -24.45 11.96 -2.89
C LYS A 4 -23.63 10.68 -2.72
N LYS A 5 -24.22 9.55 -3.14
CA LYS A 5 -23.61 8.21 -3.08
C LYS A 5 -22.42 8.07 -4.03
N GLU A 6 -22.50 8.64 -5.23
CA GLU A 6 -21.40 8.65 -6.19
C GLU A 6 -20.23 9.50 -5.70
N LEU A 7 -20.49 10.70 -5.15
CA LEU A 7 -19.45 11.56 -4.59
C LEU A 7 -18.69 10.87 -3.44
N ILE A 8 -19.41 10.22 -2.53
CA ILE A 8 -18.79 9.44 -1.44
C ILE A 8 -17.95 8.27 -2.00
N LYS A 9 -18.40 7.63 -3.09
CA LYS A 9 -17.66 6.56 -3.75
C LYS A 9 -16.36 7.09 -4.39
N ILE A 10 -16.41 8.26 -5.03
CA ILE A 10 -15.25 8.94 -5.60
C ILE A 10 -14.23 9.28 -4.50
N ILE A 11 -14.67 9.94 -3.41
CA ILE A 11 -13.80 10.26 -2.27
C ILE A 11 -13.16 8.97 -1.71
N SER A 12 -13.94 7.89 -1.59
CA SER A 12 -13.42 6.61 -1.11
C SER A 12 -12.38 6.00 -2.05
N ALA A 13 -12.57 6.11 -3.36
CA ALA A 13 -11.63 5.62 -4.36
C ALA A 13 -10.32 6.43 -4.33
N LEU A 14 -10.41 7.76 -4.22
CA LEU A 14 -9.24 8.63 -4.04
C LEU A 14 -8.47 8.27 -2.77
N MET A 15 -9.15 8.18 -1.63
CA MET A 15 -8.52 7.76 -0.36
C MET A 15 -7.84 6.38 -0.45
N TYR A 16 -8.40 5.45 -1.23
CA TYR A 16 -7.80 4.14 -1.44
C TYR A 16 -6.55 4.20 -2.32
N ALA A 17 -6.60 4.97 -3.41
CA ALA A 17 -5.48 5.15 -4.33
C ALA A 17 -4.27 5.83 -3.66
N LEU A 18 -4.51 6.75 -2.72
CA LEU A 18 -3.45 7.45 -2.00
C LEU A 18 -2.75 6.57 -0.97
N LYS A 19 -3.44 5.57 -0.40
CA LYS A 19 -2.88 4.76 0.68
C LYS A 19 -1.92 3.70 0.13
N PRO A 20 -0.67 3.61 0.64
CA PRO A 20 0.22 2.51 0.29
C PRO A 20 -0.44 1.17 0.59
N ASN A 21 -0.41 0.26 -0.38
CA ASN A 21 -1.03 -1.05 -0.27
C ASN A 21 0.05 -2.14 -0.07
N PRO A 22 0.07 -2.84 1.08
CA PRO A 22 1.08 -3.87 1.34
C PRO A 22 0.79 -5.19 0.63
N ASN A 23 -0.41 -5.39 0.06
CA ASN A 23 -0.85 -6.71 -0.43
C ASN A 23 0.11 -7.29 -1.49
N PHE A 24 0.59 -6.45 -2.41
CA PHE A 24 1.56 -6.87 -3.43
C PHE A 24 2.86 -7.38 -2.78
N ASN A 25 3.40 -6.61 -1.82
CA ASN A 25 4.65 -6.96 -1.14
C ASN A 25 4.50 -8.22 -0.28
N ILE A 26 3.34 -8.39 0.38
CA ILE A 26 3.03 -9.59 1.16
C ILE A 26 2.99 -10.82 0.23
N TRP A 27 2.25 -10.76 -0.87
CA TRP A 27 2.16 -11.86 -1.83
C TRP A 27 3.52 -12.21 -2.43
N PHE A 28 4.31 -11.20 -2.77
CA PHE A 28 5.67 -11.39 -3.27
C PHE A 28 6.62 -11.99 -2.23
N THR A 29 6.47 -11.59 -0.97
CA THR A 29 7.23 -12.16 0.15
C THR A 29 6.88 -13.63 0.35
N LEU A 30 5.59 -13.99 0.32
CA LEU A 30 5.13 -15.37 0.46
C LEU A 30 5.66 -16.27 -0.65
N THR A 31 5.70 -15.79 -1.90
CA THR A 31 6.23 -16.56 -3.04
C THR A 31 7.74 -16.74 -2.96
N LEU A 32 8.49 -15.70 -2.57
CA LEU A 32 9.96 -15.77 -2.48
C LEU A 32 10.49 -16.39 -1.19
N LEU A 33 9.65 -16.61 -0.17
CA LEU A 33 10.03 -17.25 1.10
C LEU A 33 10.38 -18.73 0.95
N GLY A 34 9.99 -19.39 -0.14
CA GLY A 34 10.21 -20.83 -0.36
C GLY A 34 11.67 -21.27 -0.18
N PRO A 35 12.64 -20.74 -0.95
CA PRO A 35 14.04 -21.12 -0.82
C PRO A 35 14.62 -20.82 0.59
N PRO A 36 14.47 -19.61 1.17
CA PRO A 36 14.92 -19.34 2.54
C PRO A 36 14.32 -20.27 3.60
N LEU A 37 13.04 -20.60 3.50
CA LEU A 37 12.38 -21.54 4.41
C LEU A 37 12.94 -22.95 4.23
N ASN A 38 13.16 -23.39 2.99
CA ASN A 38 13.71 -24.72 2.72
C ASN A 38 15.18 -24.84 3.19
N LEU A 39 15.94 -23.75 3.16
CA LEU A 39 17.27 -23.65 3.75
C LEU A 39 17.19 -23.69 5.27
N PHE A 40 16.26 -22.97 5.90
CA PHE A 40 16.05 -23.05 7.34
C PHE A 40 15.72 -24.49 7.80
N LEU A 41 14.92 -25.23 7.03
CA LEU A 41 14.58 -26.62 7.33
C LEU A 41 15.79 -27.58 7.26
N THR A 42 16.86 -27.24 6.51
CA THR A 42 18.09 -28.06 6.55
C THR A 42 18.77 -28.05 7.92
N LEU A 43 18.61 -26.96 8.69
CA LEU A 43 19.14 -26.87 10.06
C LEU A 43 18.43 -27.86 11.01
N PHE A 44 17.26 -28.37 10.62
CA PHE A 44 16.49 -29.38 11.34
C PHE A 44 16.64 -30.79 10.73
N GLY A 45 17.68 -31.03 9.93
CA GLY A 45 17.99 -32.35 9.39
C GLY A 45 17.24 -32.71 8.10
N LYS A 46 16.59 -31.75 7.43
CA LYS A 46 16.02 -31.98 6.10
C LYS A 46 17.13 -32.13 5.06
N GLU A 47 17.21 -33.29 4.41
CA GLU A 47 18.13 -33.50 3.30
C GLU A 47 17.71 -32.71 2.06
N ASN A 48 18.69 -32.13 1.36
CA ASN A 48 18.48 -31.41 0.10
C ASN A 48 19.52 -31.84 -0.93
N GLN A 49 19.05 -32.11 -2.14
CA GLN A 49 19.89 -32.63 -3.24
C GLN A 49 20.92 -31.61 -3.75
N HIS A 50 20.60 -30.31 -3.68
CA HIS A 50 21.43 -29.23 -4.21
C HIS A 50 21.63 -28.11 -3.18
N PRO A 51 22.47 -28.30 -2.15
CA PRO A 51 22.63 -27.35 -1.05
C PRO A 51 23.22 -26.01 -1.50
N PHE A 52 24.15 -26.01 -2.47
CA PHE A 52 24.74 -24.79 -3.01
C PHE A 52 23.71 -23.93 -3.76
N LEU A 53 22.87 -24.55 -4.61
CA LEU A 53 21.82 -23.85 -5.35
C LEU A 53 20.77 -23.26 -4.39
N LEU A 54 20.42 -24.02 -3.35
CA LEU A 54 19.50 -23.57 -2.31
C LEU A 54 20.03 -22.36 -1.55
N ASN A 55 21.32 -22.35 -1.18
CA ASN A 55 21.97 -21.20 -0.55
C ASN A 55 21.90 -19.96 -1.45
N LEU A 56 22.27 -20.11 -2.73
CA LEU A 56 22.27 -18.99 -3.68
C LEU A 56 20.86 -18.41 -3.86
N LEU A 57 19.86 -19.26 -4.10
CA LEU A 57 18.47 -18.84 -4.25
C LEU A 57 17.93 -18.17 -2.98
N SER A 58 18.32 -18.66 -1.81
CA SER A 58 17.88 -18.07 -0.53
C SER A 58 18.44 -16.67 -0.33
N ILE A 59 19.73 -16.46 -0.61
CA ILE A 59 20.36 -15.12 -0.53
C ILE A 59 19.67 -14.17 -1.50
N VAL A 60 19.46 -14.58 -2.75
CA VAL A 60 18.79 -13.75 -3.77
C VAL A 60 17.36 -13.42 -3.36
N SER A 61 16.58 -14.41 -2.89
CA SER A 61 15.23 -14.20 -2.39
C SER A 61 15.19 -13.19 -1.25
N VAL A 62 16.07 -13.32 -0.26
CA VAL A 62 16.13 -12.38 0.88
C VAL A 62 16.46 -10.98 0.41
N LEU A 63 17.45 -10.81 -0.48
CA LEU A 63 17.81 -9.50 -1.02
C LEU A 63 16.64 -8.83 -1.74
N ILE A 64 15.89 -9.58 -2.55
CA ILE A 64 14.72 -9.05 -3.26
C ILE A 64 13.59 -8.68 -2.28
N ILE A 65 13.29 -9.56 -1.31
CA ILE A 65 12.29 -9.28 -0.26
C ILE A 65 12.67 -8.01 0.49
N THR A 66 13.90 -7.91 0.97
CA THR A 66 14.40 -6.73 1.70
C THR A 66 14.28 -5.46 0.85
N TRP A 67 14.66 -5.51 -0.42
CA TRP A 67 14.56 -4.37 -1.32
C TRP A 67 13.11 -3.89 -1.50
N ILE A 68 12.16 -4.81 -1.70
CA ILE A 68 10.73 -4.50 -1.82
C ILE A 68 10.20 -3.84 -0.56
N TRP A 69 10.54 -4.37 0.61
CA TRP A 69 10.11 -3.78 1.88
C TRP A 69 10.75 -2.41 2.16
N ILE A 70 12.01 -2.20 1.77
CA ILE A 70 12.65 -0.89 1.83
C ILE A 70 11.92 0.11 0.94
N LYS A 71 11.59 -0.28 -0.30
CA LYS A 71 10.84 0.57 -1.22
C LYS A 71 9.47 0.94 -0.65
N TYR A 72 8.73 -0.05 -0.12
CA TYR A 72 7.46 0.18 0.54
C TYR A 72 7.56 1.09 1.77
N ALA A 73 8.58 0.90 2.60
CA ALA A 73 8.82 1.77 3.75
C ALA A 73 9.02 3.22 3.31
N LYS A 74 9.77 3.46 2.23
CA LYS A 74 9.93 4.79 1.63
C LYS A 74 8.59 5.36 1.14
N GLU A 75 7.78 4.57 0.45
CA GLU A 75 6.43 4.99 0.00
C GLU A 75 5.52 5.34 1.18
N VAL A 76 5.57 4.57 2.27
CA VAL A 76 4.83 4.86 3.52
C VAL A 76 5.32 6.15 4.15
N THR A 77 6.63 6.37 4.22
CA THR A 77 7.19 7.62 4.74
C THR A 77 6.78 8.81 3.88
N GLN A 78 6.84 8.69 2.55
CA GLN A 78 6.39 9.74 1.63
C GLN A 78 4.89 10.02 1.79
N PHE A 79 4.07 8.97 1.90
CA PHE A 79 2.65 9.12 2.19
C PHE A 79 2.44 9.91 3.48
N ARG A 80 3.11 9.54 4.58
CA ARG A 80 2.98 10.25 5.86
C ARG A 80 3.37 11.73 5.78
N HIS A 81 4.40 12.08 5.01
CA HIS A 81 4.88 13.46 4.97
C HIS A 81 4.16 14.35 3.95
N LYS A 82 3.77 13.79 2.79
CA LYS A 82 3.27 14.59 1.66
C LYS A 82 1.79 14.37 1.38
N THR A 83 1.32 13.14 1.51
CA THR A 83 -0.01 12.72 1.04
C THR A 83 -1.02 12.57 2.17
N PHE A 84 -0.55 12.40 3.41
CA PHE A 84 -1.40 12.23 4.58
C PHE A 84 -2.30 13.44 4.86
N PRO A 85 -1.83 14.71 4.75
CA PRO A 85 -2.72 15.87 4.91
C PRO A 85 -3.88 15.86 3.91
N PHE A 86 -3.60 15.54 2.64
CA PHE A 86 -4.62 15.40 1.60
C PHE A 86 -5.60 14.25 1.92
N TRP A 87 -5.09 13.10 2.33
CA TRP A 87 -5.91 11.96 2.73
C TRP A 87 -6.79 12.27 3.95
N GLU A 88 -6.27 13.03 4.91
CA GLU A 88 -6.98 13.46 6.12
C GLU A 88 -8.12 14.44 5.77
N GLU A 89 -7.88 15.42 4.90
CA GLU A 89 -8.92 16.33 4.41
C GLU A 89 -10.05 15.56 3.70
N LEU A 90 -9.71 14.59 2.83
CA LEU A 90 -10.69 13.71 2.18
C LEU A 90 -11.47 12.85 3.19
N SER A 91 -10.79 12.36 4.24
CA SER A 91 -11.42 11.59 5.32
C SER A 91 -12.42 12.43 6.12
N LEU A 92 -12.07 13.68 6.42
CA LEU A 92 -12.95 14.64 7.08
C LEU A 92 -14.17 14.98 6.21
N LEU A 93 -13.95 15.26 4.93
CA LEU A 93 -15.04 15.51 3.98
C LEU A 93 -15.98 14.31 3.89
N LYS A 94 -15.46 13.08 3.85
CA LYS A 94 -16.26 11.85 3.85
C LYS A 94 -17.11 11.70 5.11
N LYS A 95 -16.59 12.08 6.29
CA LYS A 95 -17.37 12.05 7.54
C LYS A 95 -18.49 13.09 7.52
N GLN A 96 -18.17 14.33 7.12
CA GLN A 96 -19.11 15.44 7.02
C GLN A 96 -20.15 15.23 5.91
N ALA A 97 -19.83 14.44 4.89
CA ALA A 97 -20.73 14.11 3.80
C ALA A 97 -22.05 13.51 4.28
N LYS A 98 -22.15 12.95 5.49
CA LYS A 98 -23.45 12.51 6.05
C LYS A 98 -24.46 13.66 6.18
N GLU A 99 -24.00 14.83 6.59
CA GLU A 99 -24.83 16.00 6.90
C GLU A 99 -24.90 17.01 5.75
N LEU A 100 -23.88 17.03 4.88
CA LEU A 100 -23.79 17.95 3.74
C LEU A 100 -24.71 17.55 2.57
N SER A 101 -25.10 18.56 1.80
CA SER A 101 -25.76 18.41 0.50
C SER A 101 -24.75 17.96 -0.58
N PRO A 102 -25.20 17.35 -1.70
CA PRO A 102 -24.32 16.92 -2.79
C PRO A 102 -23.46 18.06 -3.36
N VAL A 103 -24.04 19.26 -3.49
CA VAL A 103 -23.37 20.45 -4.05
C VAL A 103 -22.25 20.92 -3.13
N GLU A 104 -22.48 20.94 -1.82
CA GLU A 104 -21.44 21.31 -0.85
C GLU A 104 -20.29 20.31 -0.81
N ILE A 105 -20.59 19.01 -0.97
CA ILE A 105 -19.56 17.96 -1.05
C ILE A 105 -18.68 18.18 -2.28
N GLU A 106 -19.30 18.45 -3.43
CA GLU A 106 -18.59 18.69 -4.70
C GLU A 106 -17.72 19.96 -4.64
N GLN A 107 -18.26 21.07 -4.12
CA GLN A 107 -17.50 22.30 -3.93
C GLN A 107 -16.28 22.10 -3.02
N ARG A 108 -16.47 21.45 -1.86
CA ARG A 108 -15.37 21.19 -0.92
C ARG A 108 -14.35 20.22 -1.52
N LEU A 109 -14.79 19.21 -2.27
CA LEU A 109 -13.89 18.29 -2.94
C LEU A 109 -13.00 19.03 -3.95
N ASN A 110 -13.58 19.91 -4.78
CA ASN A 110 -12.82 20.69 -5.76
C ASN A 110 -11.80 21.61 -5.09
N VAL A 111 -12.17 22.30 -4.01
CA VAL A 111 -11.24 23.15 -3.24
C VAL A 111 -10.07 22.35 -2.66
N ILE A 112 -10.33 21.12 -2.19
CA ILE A 112 -9.25 20.24 -1.72
C ILE A 112 -8.36 19.85 -2.91
N LEU A 113 -8.93 19.42 -4.03
CA LEU A 113 -8.15 19.01 -5.21
C LEU A 113 -7.25 20.13 -5.75
N GLU A 114 -7.79 21.35 -5.89
CA GLU A 114 -7.04 22.53 -6.34
C GLU A 114 -5.84 22.85 -5.42
N ARG A 115 -6.00 22.67 -4.10
CA ARG A 115 -4.92 22.92 -3.13
C ARG A 115 -3.73 21.97 -3.29
N TYR A 116 -3.98 20.75 -3.79
CA TYR A 116 -2.97 19.69 -3.90
C TYR A 116 -2.58 19.38 -5.37
N GLU A 117 -3.03 20.18 -6.35
CA GLU A 117 -2.58 20.13 -7.75
C GLU A 117 -1.31 20.97 -8.04
N THR A 118 -0.90 21.85 -7.12
CA THR A 118 0.36 22.63 -7.17
C THR A 118 1.53 21.95 -6.48
#